data_AF-A0A816BYY4-F1
#
_entry.id   AF-A0A816BYY4-F1
#
_cell.length_a   1.000
_cell.length_b   1.000
_cell.length_c   1.000
_cell.angle_alpha   90.00
_cell.angle_beta   90.00
_cell.angle_gamma   90.00
#
_symmetry.space_group_name_H-M   'P 1'
#
loop_
_entity.id
_entity.type
_entity.pdbx_description
1 polymer ?
#
loop_
_entity_poly.entity_id
_entity_poly.type
_entity_poly.pdbx_seq_one_letter_code
_entity_poly.pdbx_strand_id
1 'polypeptide(L)'
;MSWKKGLSDFSKTEKRNYCDTCFNGVYLMLDSFLKVYHELPTILADEQKRTYLKIVRDEMELLCLYLKQFHDVIEKLSCEKTLTLHLVVPYK
;
A
#
# COMPACT_ATOMS: atom_id res chain seq x y z
N MET A 1 1.89 -36.43 13.19
CA MET A 1 2.22 -35.19 13.93
C MET A 1 3.28 -34.37 13.17
N SER A 2 2.92 -33.66 12.09
CA SER A 2 3.93 -32.93 11.26
C SER A 2 3.66 -31.43 11.12
N TRP A 3 2.40 -31.01 11.17
CA TRP A 3 1.99 -29.60 10.99
C TRP A 3 2.49 -28.64 12.08
N LYS A 4 2.64 -29.11 13.33
CA LYS A 4 3.15 -28.28 14.43
C LYS A 4 4.60 -27.83 14.22
N LYS A 5 5.41 -28.64 13.51
CA LYS A 5 6.82 -28.34 13.24
C LYS A 5 6.95 -27.32 12.11
N GLY A 6 6.13 -27.45 11.06
CA GLY A 6 6.06 -26.45 9.98
C GLY A 6 5.65 -25.05 10.47
N LEU A 7 4.66 -24.96 11.36
CA LEU A 7 4.24 -23.70 11.99
C LEU A 7 5.32 -23.06 12.88
N SER A 8 6.06 -23.88 13.64
CA SER A 8 7.16 -23.38 14.48
C SER A 8 8.38 -22.94 13.68
N ASP A 9 8.60 -23.54 12.51
CA ASP A 9 9.74 -23.23 11.64
C ASP A 9 9.44 -21.98 10.78
N PHE A 10 8.17 -21.77 10.39
CA PHE A 10 7.70 -20.53 9.75
C PHE A 10 7.82 -19.32 10.70
N SER A 11 7.41 -19.48 11.97
CA SER A 11 7.48 -18.36 12.93
C SER A 11 8.92 -17.97 13.32
N LYS A 12 9.90 -18.87 13.16
CA LYS A 12 11.31 -18.61 13.45
C LYS A 12 12.06 -17.94 12.30
N THR A 13 11.59 -18.07 11.06
CA THR A 13 12.26 -17.52 9.87
C THR A 13 11.75 -16.15 9.46
N GLU A 14 10.55 -15.75 9.90
CA GLU A 14 9.90 -14.48 9.52
C GLU A 14 9.81 -13.42 10.63
N LYS A 15 10.78 -13.34 11.55
CA LYS A 15 11.05 -12.05 12.20
C LYS A 15 11.77 -11.10 11.23
N ARG A 16 11.27 -10.97 10.01
CA ARG A 16 11.52 -9.76 9.21
C ARG A 16 10.71 -8.67 9.89
N ASN A 17 11.32 -7.51 10.12
CA ASN A 17 10.62 -6.33 10.59
C ASN A 17 9.50 -6.04 9.57
N TYR A 18 8.30 -6.55 9.85
CA TYR A 18 7.13 -6.34 9.03
C TYR A 18 6.75 -4.87 9.22
N CYS A 19 7.12 -4.05 8.26
CA CYS A 19 6.72 -2.66 8.25
C CYS A 19 5.34 -2.59 7.62
N ASP A 20 4.36 -2.00 8.31
CA ASP A 20 2.99 -1.85 7.79
C ASP A 20 2.94 -1.17 6.41
N THR A 21 4.00 -0.43 6.04
CA THR A 21 4.09 0.26 4.75
C THR A 21 4.62 -0.58 3.59
N CYS A 22 5.15 -1.79 3.84
CA CYS A 22 5.84 -2.56 2.80
C CYS A 22 4.93 -3.04 1.65
N PHE A 23 3.61 -3.10 1.87
CA PHE A 23 2.63 -3.53 0.87
C PHE A 23 1.70 -2.40 0.38
N ASN A 24 1.73 -1.22 1.00
CA ASN A 24 0.87 -0.08 0.62
C ASN A 24 1.68 1.18 0.24
N GLY A 25 3.02 1.12 0.24
CA GLY A 25 3.88 2.29 0.01
C GLY A 25 3.62 3.02 -1.31
N VAL A 26 3.27 2.31 -2.39
CA VAL A 26 2.92 2.92 -3.67
C VAL A 26 1.64 3.76 -3.55
N TYR A 27 0.62 3.22 -2.89
CA TYR A 27 -0.62 3.95 -2.63
C TYR A 27 -0.38 5.19 -1.76
N LEU A 28 0.34 5.03 -0.64
CA LEU A 28 0.64 6.14 0.28
C LEU A 28 1.44 7.25 -0.41
N MET A 29 2.40 6.89 -1.25
CA MET A 29 3.17 7.84 -2.05
C MET A 29 2.29 8.59 -3.04
N LEU A 30 1.45 7.89 -3.82
CA LEU A 30 0.56 8.50 -4.80
C LEU A 30 -0.47 9.42 -4.14
N ASP A 31 -1.11 8.97 -3.05
CA ASP A 31 -2.06 9.77 -2.29
C ASP A 31 -1.41 11.04 -1.72
N SER A 32 -0.20 10.91 -1.16
CA SER A 32 0.57 12.07 -0.67
C SER A 32 0.95 13.02 -1.80
N PHE A 33 1.41 12.49 -2.93
CA PHE A 33 1.79 13.28 -4.10
C PHE A 33 0.60 14.06 -4.68
N LEU A 34 -0.57 13.42 -4.79
CA LEU A 34 -1.79 14.05 -5.30
C LEU A 34 -2.28 15.20 -4.42
N LYS A 35 -2.14 15.07 -3.09
CA LYS A 35 -2.51 16.12 -2.12
C LYS A 35 -1.72 17.42 -2.31
N VAL A 36 -0.45 17.31 -2.66
CA VAL A 36 0.45 18.45 -2.85
C VAL A 36 0.70 18.78 -4.31
N TYR A 37 -0.03 18.13 -5.24
CA TYR A 37 0.26 18.19 -6.68
C TYR A 37 0.42 19.64 -7.15
N HIS A 38 -0.57 20.50 -6.89
CA HIS A 38 -0.53 21.89 -7.36
C HIS A 38 0.54 22.77 -6.71
N GLU A 39 1.09 22.37 -5.56
CA GLU A 39 2.11 23.10 -4.83
C GLU A 39 3.53 22.72 -5.28
N LEU A 40 3.72 21.49 -5.76
CA LEU A 40 5.02 20.97 -6.20
C LEU A 40 5.76 21.85 -7.23
N PRO A 41 5.11 22.44 -8.26
CA PRO A 41 5.81 23.31 -9.20
C PRO A 41 6.54 24.48 -8.55
N THR A 42 6.08 24.96 -7.40
CA THR A 42 6.69 26.13 -6.73
C THR A 42 8.04 25.81 -6.07
N ILE A 43 8.28 24.54 -5.74
CA ILE A 43 9.48 24.08 -5.02
C ILE A 43 10.48 23.34 -5.92
N LEU A 44 10.08 22.98 -7.14
CA LEU A 44 10.92 22.24 -8.08
C LEU A 44 11.86 23.18 -8.86
N ALA A 45 13.07 22.70 -9.17
CA ALA A 45 13.97 23.35 -10.11
C ALA A 45 13.43 23.25 -11.55
N ASP A 46 13.86 24.14 -12.45
CA ASP A 46 13.27 24.26 -13.79
C ASP A 46 13.42 22.99 -14.65
N GLU A 47 14.50 22.22 -14.47
CA GLU A 47 14.68 20.93 -15.13
C GLU A 47 13.65 19.89 -14.65
N GLN A 48 13.37 19.86 -13.34
CA GLN A 48 12.41 18.94 -12.72
C GLN A 48 10.98 19.31 -13.07
N LYS A 49 10.65 20.60 -13.19
CA LYS A 49 9.35 21.09 -13.66
C LYS A 49 8.99 20.54 -15.03
N ARG A 50 9.96 20.47 -15.96
CA ARG A 50 9.71 19.93 -17.32
C ARG A 50 9.28 18.47 -17.31
N THR A 51 9.81 17.68 -16.39
CA THR A 51 9.40 16.28 -16.20
C THR A 51 8.06 16.20 -15.48
N TYR A 52 7.87 17.01 -14.44
CA TYR A 52 6.62 17.09 -13.67
C TYR A 52 5.41 17.44 -14.55
N LEU A 53 5.55 18.39 -15.49
CA LEU A 53 4.47 18.78 -16.42
C LEU A 53 4.00 17.64 -17.34
N LYS A 54 4.77 16.56 -17.47
CA LYS A 54 4.36 15.36 -18.23
C LYS A 54 3.50 14.41 -17.41
N ILE A 55 3.42 14.60 -16.09
CA ILE A 55 2.63 13.75 -15.21
C ILE A 55 1.15 14.13 -15.37
N VAL A 56 0.36 13.19 -15.88
CA VAL A 56 -1.09 13.35 -16.03
C VAL A 56 -1.75 13.08 -14.68
N ARG A 57 -2.22 14.15 -14.03
CA ARG A 57 -2.87 14.07 -12.70
C ARG A 57 -4.04 13.11 -12.67
N ASP A 58 -4.90 13.15 -13.70
CA ASP A 58 -6.13 12.37 -13.76
C ASP A 58 -5.86 10.86 -13.82
N GLU A 59 -4.80 10.44 -14.54
CA GLU A 59 -4.38 9.03 -14.57
C GLU A 59 -3.88 8.57 -13.19
N MET A 60 -3.16 9.43 -12.47
CA MET A 60 -2.72 9.14 -11.11
C MET A 60 -3.90 9.06 -10.12
N GLU A 61 -4.93 9.88 -10.29
CA GLU A 61 -6.15 9.79 -9.46
C GLU A 61 -6.88 8.48 -9.68
N LEU A 62 -7.02 8.03 -10.93
CA LEU A 62 -7.62 6.72 -11.25
C LEU A 62 -6.85 5.58 -10.61
N LEU A 63 -5.52 5.60 -10.71
CA LEU A 63 -4.66 4.59 -10.08
C LEU A 63 -4.77 4.62 -8.56
N CYS A 64 -4.80 5.82 -7.96
CA CYS A 64 -4.95 5.99 -6.52
C CYS A 64 -6.29 5.45 -6.02
N LEU A 65 -7.40 5.74 -6.73
CA LEU A 65 -8.73 5.22 -6.43
C LEU A 65 -8.78 3.69 -6.49
N TYR A 66 -8.12 3.08 -7.48
CA TYR A 66 -8.02 1.63 -7.59
C TYR A 66 -7.26 1.03 -6.40
N LEU A 67 -6.08 1.58 -6.09
CA LEU A 67 -5.24 1.08 -4.99
C LEU A 67 -5.88 1.27 -3.62
N LYS A 68 -6.66 2.34 -3.43
CA LYS A 68 -7.40 2.59 -2.20
C LYS A 68 -8.30 1.43 -1.80
N GLN A 69 -8.96 0.78 -2.76
CA GLN A 69 -9.84 -0.35 -2.48
C GLN A 69 -9.10 -1.51 -1.80
N PHE A 70 -7.88 -1.79 -2.24
CA PHE A 70 -7.04 -2.81 -1.62
C PHE A 70 -6.54 -2.38 -0.24
N HIS A 71 -6.17 -1.11 -0.11
CA HIS A 71 -5.77 -0.55 1.18
C HIS A 71 -6.88 -0.69 2.23
N ASP A 72 -8.11 -0.27 1.89
CA ASP A 72 -9.27 -0.36 2.77
C ASP A 72 -9.59 -1.81 3.18
N VAL A 73 -9.44 -2.77 2.25
CA VAL A 73 -9.61 -4.21 2.54
C VAL A 73 -8.52 -4.71 3.49
N ILE A 74 -7.26 -4.35 3.24
CA ILE A 74 -6.13 -4.75 4.11
C ILE A 74 -6.34 -4.18 5.51
N GLU A 75 -6.67 -2.90 5.66
CA GLU A 75 -6.94 -2.29 6.97
C GLU A 75 -8.09 -3.01 7.70
N LYS A 76 -9.18 -3.31 6.98
CA LYS A 76 -10.32 -4.02 7.55
C LYS A 76 -9.94 -5.42 8.02
N LEU A 77 -9.14 -6.15 7.24
CA LEU A 77 -8.70 -7.51 7.58
C LEU A 77 -7.67 -7.54 8.71
N SER A 78 -6.85 -6.50 8.83
CA SER A 78 -5.87 -6.32 9.90
C SER A 78 -6.47 -5.88 11.25
N CYS A 79 -7.80 -5.77 11.36
CA CYS A 79 -8.45 -5.37 12.59
C CYS A 79 -8.32 -6.44 13.70
N GLU A 80 -7.58 -6.14 14.77
CA GLU A 80 -7.40 -7.06 15.90
C GLU A 80 -8.65 -7.20 16.79
N LYS A 81 -9.56 -6.22 16.75
CA LYS A 81 -10.74 -6.16 17.63
C LYS A 81 -11.89 -7.05 17.18
N THR A 82 -11.93 -7.42 15.89
CA THR A 82 -13.02 -8.20 15.29
C THR A 82 -12.44 -9.37 14.52
N LEU A 83 -13.01 -10.55 14.64
CA LEU A 83 -12.58 -11.71 13.85
C LEU A 83 -12.84 -11.46 12.36
N THR A 84 -11.81 -11.35 11.54
CA THR A 84 -11.92 -11.00 10.11
C THR A 84 -11.72 -12.19 9.17
N LEU A 85 -11.26 -13.35 9.68
CA LEU A 85 -10.95 -14.53 8.85
C LEU A 85 -12.13 -15.02 8.00
N HIS A 86 -13.35 -14.86 8.51
CA HIS A 86 -14.59 -15.23 7.79
C HIS A 86 -14.87 -14.36 6.55
N LEU A 87 -14.19 -13.21 6.41
CA LEU A 87 -14.28 -12.32 5.25
C LEU A 87 -13.32 -12.75 4.12
N VAL A 88 -12.40 -13.69 4.38
CA VAL A 88 -11.42 -14.16 3.41
C VAL A 88 -11.91 -15.46 2.79
N VAL A 89 -12.18 -15.45 1.49
CA VAL A 89 -12.54 -16.65 0.73
C VAL A 89 -11.25 -17.29 0.17
N PRO A 90 -11.07 -18.62 0.29
CA PRO A 90 -9.93 -19.28 -0.32
C PRO A 90 -9.91 -19.07 -1.84
N TYR A 91 -8.77 -18.61 -2.36
CA TYR A 91 -8.53 -18.58 -3.80
C TYR A 91 -8.41 -20.03 -4.30
N LYS A 92 -9.22 -20.40 -5.30
CA LYS A 92 -9.24 -21.73 -5.91
C LYS A 92 -8.35 -21.80 -7.13
#